data_AF-A0A971RC92-F1
#
_entry.id   AF-A0A971RC92-F1
#
_cell.length_a   1.000
_cell.length_b   1.000
_cell.length_c   1.000
_cell.angle_alpha   90.00
_cell.angle_beta   90.00
_cell.angle_gamma   90.00
#
_symmetry.space_group_name_H-M   'P 1'
#
loop_
_entity.id
_entity.type
_entity.pdbx_description
1 polymer ?
#
loop_
_entity_poly.entity_id
_entity_poly.type
_entity_poly.pdbx_seq_one_letter_code
_entity_poly.pdbx_strand_id
1 'polypeptide(L)'
;MRNPLAAAVAIAGGVLILVDMFSPSAWLAPVAGWLLEAALVLGAGALLLGALHLVRRHSQRLAAGEPQSGYSALLLSALLITFGTGVLLPQGAQLDWIFGYLLAPLQGSMVALMCFVLVSALYRIGRLRQSGARGIVLGALLILLLQVLATVPLAPILPQLRDWLQQVLVMASARAMLLGAALGAAVAGLRVLTAVDQPYTQD
;
A
#
# COMPACT_ATOMS: atom_id res chain seq x y z
N MET A 1 -1.83 29.95 14.92
CA MET A 1 -1.86 31.18 14.07
C MET A 1 -1.80 30.76 12.60
N ARG A 2 -2.78 31.14 11.76
CA ARG A 2 -2.81 30.74 10.33
C ARG A 2 -1.57 31.28 9.62
N ASN A 3 -0.72 30.42 9.05
CA ASN A 3 0.44 30.83 8.26
C ASN A 3 0.10 30.73 6.75
N PRO A 4 -0.51 31.78 6.15
CA PRO A 4 -0.90 31.76 4.75
C PRO A 4 0.30 31.72 3.80
N LEU A 5 1.49 32.12 4.26
CA LEU A 5 2.71 32.12 3.46
C LEU A 5 3.14 30.69 3.14
N ALA A 6 3.11 29.79 4.12
CA ALA A 6 3.42 28.37 3.90
C ALA A 6 2.45 27.73 2.90
N ALA A 7 1.17 28.09 2.97
CA ALA A 7 0.15 27.64 2.03
C ALA A 7 0.43 28.14 0.61
N ALA A 8 0.70 29.44 0.46
CA ALA A 8 1.00 30.06 -0.82
C ALA A 8 2.24 29.45 -1.48
N VAL A 9 3.30 29.18 -0.70
CA VAL A 9 4.52 28.53 -1.19
C VAL A 9 4.25 27.09 -1.66
N ALA A 10 3.49 26.31 -0.88
CA ALA A 10 3.14 24.93 -1.25
C ALA A 10 2.31 24.88 -2.54
N ILE A 11 1.32 25.77 -2.67
CA ILE A 11 0.46 25.87 -3.86
C ILE A 11 1.29 26.32 -5.07
N ALA A 12 2.09 27.38 -4.92
CA ALA A 12 2.94 27.90 -6.00
C ALA A 12 3.95 26.85 -6.48
N GLY A 13 4.59 26.13 -5.56
CA GLY A 13 5.53 25.06 -5.89
C GLY A 13 4.85 23.92 -6.66
N GLY A 14 3.68 23.46 -6.20
CA GLY A 14 2.94 22.40 -6.89
C GLY A 14 2.40 22.83 -8.26
N VAL A 15 1.88 24.06 -8.39
CA VAL A 15 1.46 24.62 -9.69
C VAL A 15 2.64 24.74 -10.65
N LEU A 16 3.80 25.19 -10.16
CA LEU A 16 5.01 25.31 -10.99
C LEU A 16 5.42 23.96 -11.57
N ILE A 17 5.46 22.91 -10.74
CA ILE A 17 5.77 21.53 -11.19
C ILE A 17 4.74 21.07 -12.24
N LEU A 18 3.46 21.33 -12.02
CA LEU A 18 2.41 20.96 -12.98
C LEU A 18 2.59 21.69 -14.31
N VAL A 19 2.87 23.00 -14.30
CA VAL A 19 3.10 23.78 -15.52
C VAL A 19 4.29 23.26 -16.31
N ASP A 20 5.42 22.97 -15.64
CA ASP A 20 6.60 22.40 -16.30
C ASP A 20 6.30 21.02 -16.93
N MET A 21 5.46 20.21 -16.29
CA MET A 21 5.07 18.89 -16.79
C MET A 21 4.28 18.94 -18.11
N PHE A 22 3.48 19.98 -18.33
CA PHE A 22 2.69 20.17 -19.57
C PHE A 22 3.43 20.98 -20.63
N SER A 23 4.30 21.90 -20.23
CA SER A 23 5.05 22.78 -21.14
C SER A 23 6.51 22.87 -20.68
N PRO A 24 7.35 21.87 -21.04
CA PRO A 24 8.76 21.87 -20.67
C PRO A 24 9.44 23.13 -21.21
N SER A 25 10.01 23.94 -20.31
CA SER A 25 10.68 25.18 -20.68
C SER A 25 12.07 25.25 -20.03
N ALA A 26 13.05 25.81 -20.75
CA ALA A 26 14.43 25.85 -20.31
C ALA A 26 14.66 26.62 -19.00
N TRP A 27 13.71 27.49 -18.63
CA TRP A 27 13.78 28.34 -17.44
C TRP A 27 12.97 27.78 -16.24
N LEU A 28 11.90 27.00 -16.47
CA LEU A 28 11.15 26.34 -15.38
C LEU A 28 11.77 25.00 -14.97
N ALA A 29 12.28 24.24 -15.94
CA ALA A 29 12.77 22.88 -15.71
C ALA A 29 13.81 22.77 -14.58
N PRO A 30 14.79 23.69 -14.42
CA PRO A 30 15.74 23.63 -13.31
C PRO A 30 15.07 23.82 -11.93
N VAL A 31 14.07 24.70 -11.84
CA VAL A 31 13.36 24.99 -10.59
C VAL A 31 12.43 23.83 -10.23
N ALA A 32 11.68 23.31 -11.21
CA ALA A 32 10.82 22.14 -11.03
C ALA A 32 11.64 20.91 -10.63
N GLY A 33 12.79 20.69 -11.28
CA GLY A 33 13.74 19.63 -10.95
C GLY A 33 14.23 19.72 -9.51
N TRP A 34 14.67 20.92 -9.07
CA TRP A 34 15.10 21.12 -7.69
C TRP A 34 13.99 20.86 -6.66
N LEU A 35 12.76 21.30 -6.95
CA LEU A 35 11.61 21.03 -6.07
C LEU A 35 11.26 19.54 -6.01
N LEU A 36 11.32 18.83 -7.14
CA LEU A 36 11.09 17.39 -7.20
C LEU A 36 12.18 16.62 -6.46
N GLU A 37 13.45 16.98 -6.63
CA GLU A 37 14.55 16.40 -5.87
C GLU A 37 14.40 16.63 -4.37
N ALA A 38 14.04 17.86 -3.96
CA ALA A 38 13.76 18.17 -2.57
C ALA A 38 12.60 17.32 -2.03
N ALA A 39 11.52 17.16 -2.79
CA ALA A 39 10.39 16.31 -2.42
C ALA A 39 10.80 14.83 -2.30
N LEU A 40 11.65 14.32 -3.20
CA LEU A 40 12.18 12.96 -3.14
C LEU A 40 13.05 12.74 -1.90
N VAL A 41 13.93 13.70 -1.57
CA VAL A 41 14.78 13.65 -0.36
C VAL A 41 13.92 13.67 0.91
N LEU A 42 12.92 14.56 0.97
CA LEU A 42 11.98 14.61 2.10
C LEU A 42 11.16 13.32 2.21
N GLY A 43 10.73 12.75 1.08
CA GLY A 43 10.01 11.47 1.03
C GLY A 43 10.87 10.31 1.55
N ALA A 44 12.13 10.24 1.14
CA ALA A 44 13.08 9.26 1.67
C ALA A 44 13.29 9.43 3.18
N GLY A 45 13.45 10.68 3.66
CA GLY A 45 13.53 10.99 5.09
C GLY A 45 12.28 10.56 5.86
N ALA A 46 11.08 10.80 5.31
CA ALA A 46 9.82 10.39 5.91
C ALA A 46 9.71 8.85 6.02
N LEU A 47 10.16 8.10 5.02
CA LEU A 47 10.23 6.63 5.08
C LEU A 47 11.16 6.16 6.20
N LEU A 48 12.34 6.78 6.34
CA LEU A 48 13.27 6.47 7.42
C LEU A 48 12.68 6.78 8.80
N LEU A 49 12.00 7.92 8.95
CA LEU A 49 11.30 8.26 10.19
C LEU A 49 10.18 7.27 10.51
N GLY A 50 9.44 6.82 9.50
CA GLY A 50 8.44 5.76 9.65
C GLY A 50 9.04 4.45 10.16
N ALA A 51 10.17 4.02 9.56
CA ALA A 51 10.90 2.85 10.02
C ALA A 51 11.44 3.03 11.45
N LEU A 52 11.99 4.20 11.79
CA LEU A 52 12.50 4.50 13.12
C LEU A 52 11.38 4.50 14.17
N HIS A 53 10.21 5.05 13.85
CA HIS A 53 9.03 4.97 14.71
C HIS A 53 8.59 3.53 14.96
N LEU A 54 8.60 2.68 13.92
CA LEU A 54 8.31 1.26 14.06
C LEU A 54 9.31 0.58 15.01
N VAL A 55 10.61 0.81 14.79
CA VAL A 55 11.70 0.27 15.61
C VAL A 55 11.55 0.71 17.05
N ARG A 56 11.38 2.02 17.30
CA ARG A 56 11.23 2.59 18.64
C ARG A 56 10.02 2.01 19.36
N ARG A 57 8.87 1.91 18.70
CA ARG A 57 7.65 1.37 19.32
C ARG A 57 7.86 -0.09 19.72
N HIS A 58 8.43 -0.91 18.86
CA HIS A 58 8.57 -2.34 19.11
C HIS A 58 9.73 -2.66 20.05
N SER A 59 10.80 -1.84 20.07
CA SER A 59 11.88 -1.97 21.05
C SER A 59 11.41 -1.59 22.45
N GLN A 60 10.61 -0.52 22.59
CA GLN A 60 10.00 -0.15 23.86
C GLN A 60 9.08 -1.25 24.41
N ARG A 61 8.28 -1.89 23.53
CA ARG A 61 7.42 -3.03 23.92
C ARG A 61 8.23 -4.23 24.39
N LEU A 62 9.36 -4.49 23.75
CA LEU A 62 10.26 -5.59 24.13
C LEU A 62 10.93 -5.29 25.49
N ALA A 63 11.41 -4.06 25.70
CA ALA A 63 12.02 -3.63 26.95
C ALA A 63 11.01 -3.61 28.12
N ALA A 64 9.76 -3.22 27.85
CA ALA A 64 8.68 -3.21 28.84
C ALA A 64 8.10 -4.60 29.15
N GLY A 65 8.53 -5.66 28.44
CA GLY A 65 8.03 -7.02 28.66
C GLY A 65 6.53 -7.19 28.36
N GLU A 66 5.98 -6.41 27.42
CA GLU A 66 4.55 -6.48 27.09
C GLU A 66 4.12 -7.89 26.64
N PRO A 67 2.87 -8.30 26.91
CA PRO A 67 2.33 -9.52 26.33
C PRO A 67 2.46 -9.43 24.80
N GLN A 68 2.91 -10.51 24.16
CA GLN A 68 3.23 -10.59 22.71
C GLN A 68 4.56 -9.94 22.27
N SER A 69 5.46 -9.59 23.19
CA SER A 69 6.81 -9.07 22.89
C SER A 69 7.63 -9.97 21.95
N GLY A 70 7.43 -11.29 21.98
CA GLY A 70 8.06 -12.23 21.06
C GLY A 70 7.77 -11.95 19.58
N TYR A 71 6.54 -11.53 19.24
CA TYR A 71 6.21 -11.10 17.87
C TYR A 71 6.87 -9.78 17.49
N SER A 72 7.07 -8.89 18.48
CA SER A 72 7.81 -7.64 18.26
C SER A 72 9.29 -7.92 17.94
N ALA A 73 9.90 -8.90 18.61
CA ALA A 73 11.27 -9.33 18.32
C ALA A 73 11.40 -9.93 16.90
N LEU A 74 10.45 -10.78 16.49
CA LEU A 74 10.39 -11.32 15.13
C LEU A 74 10.21 -10.24 14.06
N LEU A 75 9.37 -9.23 14.32
CA LEU A 75 9.19 -8.11 13.40
C LEU A 75 10.49 -7.31 13.22
N LEU A 76 11.15 -7.00 14.34
CA LEU A 76 12.41 -6.25 14.31
C LEU A 76 13.52 -7.03 13.61
N SER A 77 13.63 -8.34 13.84
CA SER A 77 14.62 -9.16 13.14
C SER A 77 14.34 -9.25 11.64
N ALA A 78 13.08 -9.46 11.24
CA ALA A 78 12.68 -9.47 9.84
C ALA A 78 12.95 -8.13 9.15
N LEU A 79 12.69 -7.00 9.83
CA LEU A 79 13.00 -5.66 9.33
C LEU A 79 14.51 -5.50 9.09
N LEU A 80 15.34 -5.83 10.08
CA LEU A 80 16.79 -5.67 9.99
C LEU A 80 17.41 -6.59 8.93
N ILE A 81 16.96 -7.84 8.83
CA ILE A 81 17.42 -8.79 7.81
C ILE A 81 17.04 -8.30 6.41
N THR A 82 15.79 -7.87 6.22
CA THR A 82 15.32 -7.41 4.91
C THR A 82 16.03 -6.13 4.49
N PHE A 83 16.15 -5.15 5.40
CA PHE A 83 16.86 -3.90 5.14
C PHE A 83 18.35 -4.15 4.85
N GLY A 84 19.02 -4.95 5.68
CA GLY A 84 20.43 -5.30 5.49
C GLY A 84 20.67 -6.02 4.16
N THR A 85 19.80 -6.97 3.80
CA THR A 85 19.90 -7.68 2.51
C THR A 85 19.69 -6.73 1.33
N GLY A 86 18.71 -5.82 1.41
CA GLY A 86 18.43 -4.85 0.36
C GLY A 86 19.56 -3.84 0.13
N VAL A 87 20.29 -3.46 1.19
CA VAL A 87 21.43 -2.53 1.11
C VAL A 87 22.71 -3.24 0.64
N LEU A 88 23.00 -4.43 1.15
CA LEU A 88 24.26 -5.13 0.90
C LEU A 88 24.24 -5.96 -0.38
N LEU A 89 23.09 -6.55 -0.73
CA LEU A 89 22.92 -7.42 -1.91
C LEU A 89 21.73 -6.95 -2.76
N PRO A 90 21.78 -5.74 -3.33
CA PRO A 90 20.71 -5.25 -4.19
C PRO A 90 20.51 -6.23 -5.37
N GLN A 91 19.27 -6.67 -5.59
CA GLN A 91 18.88 -7.59 -6.65
C GLN A 91 19.48 -9.02 -6.54
N GLY A 92 19.93 -9.44 -5.34
CA GLY A 92 20.40 -10.79 -5.10
C GLY A 92 19.26 -11.81 -4.94
N ALA A 93 19.54 -13.09 -5.22
CA ALA A 93 18.60 -14.19 -5.03
C ALA A 93 18.07 -14.31 -3.58
N GLN A 94 18.82 -13.80 -2.60
CA GLN A 94 18.40 -13.71 -1.20
C GLN A 94 17.22 -12.75 -1.02
N LEU A 95 17.23 -11.62 -1.74
CA LEU A 95 16.14 -10.67 -1.71
C LEU A 95 14.90 -11.30 -2.35
N ASP A 96 15.03 -11.92 -3.52
CA ASP A 96 13.93 -12.64 -4.18
C ASP A 96 13.33 -13.73 -3.28
N TRP A 97 14.19 -14.46 -2.55
CA TRP A 97 13.74 -15.45 -1.57
C TRP A 97 12.92 -14.81 -0.44
N ILE A 98 13.37 -13.69 0.12
CA ILE A 98 12.62 -12.95 1.15
C ILE A 98 11.26 -12.51 0.60
N PHE A 99 11.22 -11.96 -0.62
CA PHE A 99 9.97 -11.56 -1.25
C PHE A 99 9.03 -12.76 -1.48
N GLY A 100 9.55 -13.86 -2.03
CA GLY A 100 8.77 -15.04 -2.38
C GLY A 100 8.26 -15.85 -1.19
N TYR A 101 9.05 -15.97 -0.12
CA TYR A 101 8.74 -16.87 1.00
C TYR A 101 8.40 -16.17 2.31
N LEU A 102 8.72 -14.89 2.47
CA LEU A 102 8.36 -14.12 3.65
C LEU A 102 7.26 -13.09 3.33
N LEU A 103 7.48 -12.20 2.35
CA LEU A 103 6.54 -11.12 2.08
C LEU A 103 5.25 -11.61 1.41
N ALA A 104 5.34 -12.42 0.36
CA ALA A 104 4.18 -12.87 -0.39
C ALA A 104 3.18 -13.69 0.47
N PRO A 105 3.61 -14.67 1.30
CA PRO A 105 2.69 -15.39 2.19
C PRO A 105 2.10 -14.52 3.30
N LEU A 106 2.87 -13.57 3.86
CA LEU A 106 2.37 -12.63 4.87
C LEU A 106 1.28 -11.72 4.29
N GLN A 107 1.50 -11.16 3.08
CA GLN A 107 0.50 -10.37 2.37
C GLN A 107 -0.74 -11.20 2.07
N GLY A 108 -0.57 -12.43 1.56
CA GLY A 108 -1.67 -13.35 1.30
C GLY A 108 -2.51 -13.63 2.56
N SER A 109 -1.85 -13.82 3.71
CA SER A 109 -2.53 -14.05 5.00
C SER A 109 -3.32 -12.84 5.48
N MET A 110 -2.76 -11.63 5.34
CA MET A 110 -3.45 -10.37 5.68
C MET A 110 -4.68 -10.14 4.79
N VAL A 111 -4.54 -10.35 3.48
CA VAL A 111 -5.65 -10.25 2.53
C VAL A 111 -6.71 -11.31 2.78
N ALA A 112 -6.31 -12.55 3.11
CA ALA A 112 -7.24 -13.62 3.47
C ALA A 112 -8.04 -13.26 4.73
N LEU A 113 -7.39 -12.74 5.77
CA LEU A 113 -8.05 -12.29 6.99
C LEU A 113 -9.03 -11.15 6.68
N MET A 114 -8.61 -10.15 5.88
CA MET A 114 -9.45 -9.05 5.45
C MET A 114 -10.67 -9.53 4.66
N CYS A 115 -10.47 -10.48 3.74
CA CYS A 115 -11.54 -11.10 2.96
C CYS A 115 -12.52 -11.84 3.86
N PHE A 116 -12.03 -12.63 4.81
CA PHE A 116 -12.89 -13.35 5.76
C PHE A 116 -13.73 -12.38 6.62
N VAL A 117 -13.11 -11.31 7.13
CA VAL A 117 -13.82 -10.26 7.88
C VAL A 117 -14.84 -9.55 7.00
N LEU A 118 -14.50 -9.23 5.75
CA LEU A 118 -15.41 -8.59 4.80
C LEU A 118 -16.60 -9.50 4.46
N VAL A 119 -16.36 -10.77 4.15
CA VAL A 119 -17.42 -11.75 3.87
C VAL A 119 -18.31 -11.93 5.11
N SER A 120 -17.73 -12.00 6.31
CA SER A 120 -18.48 -12.07 7.57
C SER A 120 -19.34 -10.82 7.80
N ALA A 121 -18.79 -9.63 7.53
CA ALA A 121 -19.52 -8.37 7.61
C ALA A 121 -20.65 -8.30 6.57
N LEU A 122 -20.38 -8.68 5.32
CA LEU A 122 -21.37 -8.74 4.24
C LEU A 122 -22.46 -9.78 4.52
N TYR A 123 -22.12 -10.92 5.11
CA TYR A 123 -23.11 -11.90 5.56
C TYR A 123 -24.00 -11.31 6.67
N ARG A 124 -23.40 -10.62 7.65
CA ARG A 124 -24.14 -9.94 8.73
C ARG A 124 -25.07 -8.85 8.18
N ILE A 125 -24.61 -8.06 7.21
CA ILE A 125 -25.42 -7.02 6.53
C ILE A 125 -26.48 -7.66 5.61
N GLY A 126 -26.16 -8.77 4.94
CA GLY A 126 -27.07 -9.50 4.06
C GLY A 126 -28.22 -10.19 4.80
N ARG A 127 -28.03 -10.54 6.08
CA ARG A 127 -29.11 -10.99 6.97
C ARG A 127 -30.17 -9.90 7.21
N LEU A 128 -29.86 -8.62 6.95
CA LEU A 128 -30.79 -7.49 6.99
C LEU A 128 -31.62 -7.29 5.69
N ARG A 129 -31.90 -8.37 4.94
CA ARG A 129 -32.82 -8.45 3.77
C ARG A 129 -32.33 -7.86 2.44
N GLN A 130 -31.07 -7.47 2.30
CA GLN A 130 -30.55 -6.95 1.02
C GLN A 130 -30.16 -8.08 0.06
N SER A 131 -30.92 -8.26 -1.03
CA SER A 131 -30.71 -9.31 -2.04
C SER A 131 -29.30 -9.29 -2.67
N GLY A 132 -28.66 -8.11 -2.76
CA GLY A 132 -27.33 -7.96 -3.34
C GLY A 132 -26.19 -8.61 -2.55
N ALA A 133 -26.27 -8.65 -1.23
CA ALA A 133 -25.19 -9.19 -0.39
C ALA A 133 -25.05 -10.72 -0.52
N ARG A 134 -26.14 -11.44 -0.82
CA ARG A 134 -26.11 -12.90 -1.02
C ARG A 134 -25.29 -13.28 -2.25
N GLY A 135 -25.41 -12.51 -3.33
CA GLY A 135 -24.66 -12.75 -4.56
C GLY A 135 -23.15 -12.63 -4.35
N ILE A 136 -22.72 -11.62 -3.59
CA ILE A 136 -21.30 -11.40 -3.29
C ILE A 136 -20.74 -12.56 -2.46
N VAL A 137 -21.45 -12.98 -1.41
CA VAL A 137 -21.01 -14.10 -0.55
C VAL A 137 -20.96 -15.41 -1.35
N LEU A 138 -21.98 -15.68 -2.18
CA LEU A 138 -22.01 -16.88 -3.02
C LEU A 138 -20.87 -16.88 -4.05
N GLY A 139 -20.61 -15.73 -4.68
CA GLY A 139 -19.50 -15.55 -5.62
C GLY A 139 -18.13 -15.77 -4.95
N ALA A 140 -17.92 -15.20 -3.76
CA ALA A 140 -16.69 -15.41 -2.99
C ALA A 140 -16.48 -16.89 -2.66
N LEU A 141 -17.53 -17.59 -2.20
CA LEU A 141 -17.46 -19.02 -1.90
C LEU A 141 -17.14 -19.84 -3.16
N LEU A 142 -17.73 -19.49 -4.29
CA LEU A 142 -17.51 -20.19 -5.56
C LEU A 142 -16.06 -20.01 -6.06
N ILE A 143 -15.49 -18.80 -5.94
CA ILE A 143 -14.09 -18.53 -6.28
C ILE A 143 -13.14 -19.31 -5.37
N LEU A 144 -13.42 -19.35 -4.06
CA LEU A 144 -12.63 -20.13 -3.11
C LEU A 144 -12.70 -21.63 -3.43
N LEU A 145 -13.89 -22.15 -3.73
CA LEU A 145 -14.07 -23.54 -4.12
C LEU A 145 -13.33 -23.86 -5.43
N LEU A 146 -13.41 -22.97 -6.42
CA LEU A 146 -12.70 -23.12 -7.70
C LEU A 146 -11.18 -23.18 -7.50
N GLN A 147 -10.62 -22.32 -6.63
CA GLN A 147 -9.19 -22.34 -6.32
C GLN A 147 -8.73 -23.66 -5.71
N VAL A 148 -9.55 -24.27 -4.83
CA VAL A 148 -9.25 -25.59 -4.24
C VAL A 148 -9.41 -26.70 -5.27
N LEU A 149 -10.53 -26.71 -6.01
CA LEU A 149 -10.85 -27.79 -6.95
C LEU A 149 -9.89 -27.84 -8.14
N ALA A 150 -9.35 -26.69 -8.55
CA ALA A 150 -8.36 -26.59 -9.61
C ALA A 150 -6.98 -27.17 -9.23
N THR A 151 -6.74 -27.53 -7.97
CA THR A 151 -5.52 -28.24 -7.54
C THR A 151 -5.60 -29.76 -7.74
N VAL A 152 -6.80 -30.29 -7.94
CA VAL A 152 -7.04 -31.71 -8.14
C VAL A 152 -7.24 -31.96 -9.65
N PRO A 153 -6.63 -33.02 -10.23
CA PRO A 153 -6.76 -33.32 -11.67
C PRO A 153 -8.13 -33.94 -12.01
N LEU A 154 -9.23 -33.24 -11.71
CA LEU A 154 -10.61 -33.67 -11.98
C LEU A 154 -11.04 -33.34 -13.41
N ALA A 155 -10.68 -32.16 -13.91
CA ALA A 155 -11.02 -31.72 -15.25
C ALA A 155 -10.02 -30.67 -15.77
N PRO A 156 -9.61 -30.73 -17.06
CA PRO A 156 -8.63 -29.80 -17.63
C PRO A 156 -9.13 -28.35 -17.74
N ILE A 157 -10.45 -28.12 -17.68
CA ILE A 157 -11.04 -26.76 -17.72
C ILE A 157 -10.86 -25.98 -16.40
N LEU A 158 -10.76 -26.67 -15.26
CA LEU A 158 -10.64 -26.07 -13.94
C LEU A 158 -9.35 -25.23 -13.77
N PRO A 159 -8.15 -25.74 -14.13
CA PRO A 159 -6.93 -24.94 -14.06
C PRO A 159 -6.95 -23.77 -15.04
N GLN A 160 -7.50 -23.94 -16.25
CA GLN A 160 -7.63 -22.83 -17.23
C GLN A 160 -8.50 -21.69 -16.69
N LEU A 161 -9.63 -22.03 -16.05
CA LEU A 161 -10.51 -21.03 -15.44
C LEU A 161 -9.86 -20.34 -14.25
N ARG A 162 -9.09 -21.08 -13.43
CA ARG A 162 -8.29 -20.52 -12.33
C ARG A 162 -7.25 -19.53 -12.85
N ASP A 163 -6.48 -19.92 -13.87
CA ASP A 163 -5.41 -19.10 -14.43
C ASP A 163 -5.98 -17.83 -15.07
N TRP A 164 -7.09 -17.95 -15.81
CA TRP A 164 -7.81 -16.79 -16.34
C TRP A 164 -8.27 -15.86 -15.22
N LEU A 165 -8.83 -16.40 -14.14
CA LEU A 165 -9.29 -15.61 -12.99
C LEU A 165 -8.12 -14.89 -12.31
N GLN A 166 -6.97 -15.54 -12.16
CA GLN A 166 -5.77 -14.93 -11.60
C GLN A 166 -5.21 -13.82 -12.50
N GLN A 167 -5.05 -14.09 -13.79
CA GLN A 167 -4.43 -13.17 -14.75
C GLN A 167 -5.33 -11.97 -15.10
N VAL A 168 -6.65 -12.16 -15.14
CA VAL A 168 -7.59 -11.10 -15.48
C VAL A 168 -8.09 -10.43 -14.21
N LEU A 169 -8.79 -11.14 -13.33
CA LEU A 169 -9.51 -10.52 -12.21
C LEU A 169 -8.57 -10.13 -11.05
N VAL A 170 -7.69 -11.03 -10.61
CA VAL A 170 -6.80 -10.76 -9.47
C VAL A 170 -5.76 -9.70 -9.85
N MET A 171 -5.11 -9.84 -11.01
CA MET A 171 -4.17 -8.83 -11.48
C MET A 171 -4.83 -7.48 -11.79
N ALA A 172 -6.05 -7.46 -12.33
CA ALA A 172 -6.79 -6.20 -12.50
C ALA A 172 -7.09 -5.55 -11.14
N SER A 173 -7.45 -6.33 -10.12
CA SER A 173 -7.70 -5.82 -8.77
C SER A 173 -6.45 -5.25 -8.13
N ALA A 174 -5.30 -5.93 -8.27
CA ALA A 174 -4.01 -5.44 -7.78
C ALA A 174 -3.63 -4.11 -8.45
N ARG A 175 -3.78 -4.01 -9.77
CA ARG A 175 -3.55 -2.76 -10.51
C ARG A 175 -4.55 -1.67 -10.10
N ALA A 176 -5.82 -2.01 -9.93
CA ALA A 176 -6.84 -1.08 -9.48
C ALA A 176 -6.53 -0.54 -8.07
N MET A 177 -5.99 -1.37 -7.17
CA MET A 177 -5.54 -0.93 -5.84
C MET A 177 -4.37 0.05 -5.92
N LEU A 178 -3.38 -0.23 -6.78
CA LEU A 178 -2.24 0.67 -7.01
C LEU A 178 -2.70 2.00 -7.62
N LEU A 179 -3.59 1.95 -8.62
CA LEU A 179 -4.19 3.14 -9.22
C LEU A 179 -5.04 3.91 -8.19
N GLY A 180 -5.82 3.21 -7.36
CA GLY A 180 -6.60 3.81 -6.29
C GLY A 180 -5.75 4.53 -5.26
N ALA A 181 -4.62 3.94 -4.86
CA ALA A 181 -3.65 4.57 -3.98
C ALA A 181 -3.01 5.82 -4.64
N ALA A 182 -2.62 5.73 -5.91
CA ALA A 182 -2.08 6.85 -6.67
C ALA A 182 -3.10 7.98 -6.82
N LEU A 183 -4.35 7.67 -7.14
CA LEU A 183 -5.45 8.64 -7.19
C LEU A 183 -5.72 9.26 -5.82
N GLY A 184 -5.67 8.47 -4.74
CA GLY A 184 -5.80 8.98 -3.38
C GLY A 184 -4.70 9.98 -3.03
N ALA A 185 -3.45 9.68 -3.40
CA ALA A 185 -2.33 10.62 -3.25
C ALA A 185 -2.49 11.88 -4.11
N ALA A 186 -2.96 11.73 -5.36
CA ALA A 186 -3.23 12.86 -6.24
C ALA A 186 -4.36 13.75 -5.70
N VAL A 187 -5.43 13.17 -5.15
CA VAL A 187 -6.52 13.91 -4.51
C VAL A 187 -6.03 14.63 -3.26
N ALA A 188 -5.19 13.99 -2.44
CA ALA A 188 -4.56 14.66 -1.29
C ALA A 188 -3.72 15.87 -1.75
N GLY A 189 -2.91 15.70 -2.80
CA GLY A 189 -2.17 16.81 -3.43
C GLY A 189 -3.09 17.92 -3.96
N LEU A 190 -4.18 17.57 -4.66
CA LEU A 190 -5.16 18.52 -5.18
C LEU A 190 -5.85 19.31 -4.07
N ARG A 191 -6.19 18.67 -2.94
CA ARG A 191 -6.78 19.35 -1.78
C ARG A 191 -5.81 20.37 -1.18
N VAL A 192 -4.52 20.08 -1.17
CA VAL A 192 -3.48 21.05 -0.77
C VAL A 192 -3.37 22.18 -1.80
N LEU A 193 -3.35 21.87 -3.10
CA LEU A 193 -3.27 22.86 -4.18
C LEU A 193 -4.46 23.82 -4.22
N THR A 194 -5.66 23.32 -3.92
CA THR A 194 -6.90 24.10 -3.85
C THR A 194 -7.09 24.79 -2.51
N ALA A 195 -6.09 24.72 -1.62
CA ALA A 195 -6.11 25.28 -0.27
C ALA A 195 -7.22 24.74 0.65
N VAL A 196 -7.84 23.60 0.30
CA VAL A 196 -8.86 22.92 1.11
C VAL A 196 -8.21 22.32 2.36
N ASP A 197 -7.04 21.70 2.19
CA ASP A 197 -6.25 21.13 3.29
C ASP A 197 -5.00 21.98 3.53
N GLN A 198 -4.89 22.55 4.74
CA GLN A 198 -3.75 23.35 5.17
C GLN A 198 -3.01 22.67 6.35
N PRO A 199 -2.20 21.63 6.09
CA PRO A 199 -1.56 20.82 7.13
C PRO A 199 -0.65 21.62 8.08
N TYR A 200 -0.16 22.77 7.60
CA TYR A 200 0.73 23.69 8.31
C TYR A 200 -0.01 24.75 9.16
N THR A 201 -1.34 24.72 9.22
CA THR A 201 -2.14 25.67 10.03
C THR A 201 -2.74 25.07 11.30
N GLN A 202 -2.44 23.81 11.62
CA GLN A 202 -2.87 23.20 12.88
C GLN A 202 -1.95 23.61 14.02
N ASP A 203 -2.22 24.81 14.54
CA ASP A 203 -2.04 25.28 15.93
C ASP A 203 -3.12 26.33 16.23
#